data_AF-A0A1C6AU13-F1
#
_entry.id   AF-A0A1C6AU13-F1
#
_cell.length_a   1.000
_cell.length_b   1.000
_cell.length_c   1.000
_cell.angle_alpha   90.00
_cell.angle_beta   90.00
_cell.angle_gamma   90.00
#
_symmetry.space_group_name_H-M   'P 1'
#
loop_
_entity.id
_entity.type
_entity.pdbx_description
1 polymer ?
#
loop_
_entity_poly.entity_id
_entity_poly.type
_entity_poly.pdbx_seq_one_letter_code
_entity_poly.pdbx_strand_id
1 'polypeptide(L)' 'MAGSRVTPAEIVEMHRLYARFGNYAKVGRQIGRSGSTVARYIKMKGTPPIVKHTFSEVVREGGKGR' A
#
# COMPACT_ATOMS: atom_id res chain seq x y z
N MET A 1 -3.12 6.88 -20.41
CA MET A 1 -2.30 7.21 -19.21
C MET A 1 -1.77 5.91 -18.61
N ALA A 2 -0.48 5.62 -18.80
CA ALA A 2 0.18 4.56 -18.04
C ALA A 2 0.33 5.07 -16.60
N GLY A 3 -0.63 4.72 -15.73
CA GLY A 3 -0.59 5.12 -14.32
C GLY A 3 0.70 4.62 -13.68
N SER A 4 1.48 5.54 -13.08
CA SER A 4 2.72 5.21 -12.39
C SER A 4 2.52 4.01 -11.49
N ARG A 5 3.32 2.95 -11.68
CA ARG A 5 3.25 1.70 -10.91
C ARG A 5 3.29 2.05 -9.42
N VAL A 6 2.38 1.47 -8.64
CA VAL A 6 2.40 1.62 -7.18
C VAL A 6 3.58 0.85 -6.64
N THR A 7 4.44 1.53 -5.87
CA THR A 7 5.65 0.94 -5.29
C THR A 7 5.38 0.22 -3.98
N PRO A 8 6.25 -0.69 -3.52
CA PRO A 8 6.13 -1.32 -2.21
C PRO A 8 6.08 -0.31 -1.05
N ALA A 9 6.88 0.76 -1.12
CA ALA A 9 6.90 1.81 -0.11
C ALA A 9 5.55 2.56 -0.04
N GLU A 10 4.93 2.84 -1.19
CA GLU A 10 3.58 3.42 -1.22
C GLU A 10 2.55 2.49 -0.58
N ILE A 11 2.68 1.17 -0.74
CA ILE A 11 1.76 0.20 -0.14
C ILE A 11 1.91 0.18 1.38
N VAL A 12 3.14 0.23 1.89
CA VAL A 12 3.40 0.36 3.33
C VAL A 12 2.75 1.64 3.87
N GLU A 13 2.93 2.76 3.18
CA GLU A 13 2.34 4.03 3.58
C GLU A 13 0.80 4.02 3.49
N MET A 14 0.22 3.34 2.48
CA MET A 14 -1.23 3.11 2.40
C MET A 14 -1.76 2.37 3.64
N HIS A 15 -1.08 1.31 4.08
CA HIS A 15 -1.46 0.56 5.28
C HIS A 15 -1.31 1.42 6.55
N ARG A 16 -0.20 2.16 6.68
CA ARG A 16 0.05 3.06 7.81
C ARG A 16 -1.01 4.17 7.93
N LEU A 17 -1.30 4.85 6.83
CA LEU A 17 -2.28 5.93 6.81
C LEU A 17 -3.70 5.40 6.98
N TYR A 18 -4.00 4.21 6.46
CA TYR A 18 -5.31 3.59 6.68
C TYR A 18 -5.52 3.20 8.14
N ALA A 19 -4.50 2.70 8.84
CA ALA A 19 -4.58 2.47 10.28
C ALA A 19 -4.89 3.75 11.07
N ARG A 20 -4.43 4.91 10.59
CA ARG A 20 -4.70 6.22 11.21
C ARG A 20 -6.08 6.80 10.87
N PHE A 21 -6.53 6.67 9.62
CA PHE A 21 -7.73 7.35 9.12
C PHE A 21 -8.97 6.46 8.96
N GLY A 22 -8.79 5.16 8.79
CA GLY A 22 -9.88 4.21 8.51
C GLY A 22 -10.61 4.44 7.19
N ASN A 23 -10.11 5.30 6.30
CA ASN A 23 -10.82 5.72 5.08
C ASN A 23 -9.91 5.74 3.84
N TYR A 24 -10.23 4.93 2.83
CA TYR A 24 -9.44 4.79 1.61
C TYR A 24 -9.31 6.08 0.78
N ALA A 25 -10.39 6.88 0.70
CA ALA A 25 -10.37 8.12 -0.08
C ALA A 25 -9.45 9.17 0.56
N LYS A 26 -9.44 9.23 1.89
CA LYS A 26 -8.58 10.15 2.65
C LYS A 26 -7.10 9.76 2.52
N VAL A 27 -6.80 8.47 2.64
CA VAL A 27 -5.45 7.93 2.40
C VAL A 27 -4.99 8.27 0.99
N GLY A 28 -5.82 8.00 -0.02
CA GLY A 28 -5.50 8.28 -1.42
C GLY A 28 -5.16 9.75 -1.65
N ARG A 29 -5.98 10.67 -1.12
CA ARG A 29 -5.72 12.12 -1.21
C ARG A 29 -4.37 12.52 -0.62
N GLN A 30 -3.93 11.86 0.44
CA GLN A 30 -2.68 12.20 1.13
C GLN A 30 -1.42 11.77 0.38
N ILE A 31 -1.51 10.71 -0.42
CA ILE A 31 -0.38 10.18 -1.22
C ILE A 31 -0.55 10.43 -2.73
N GLY A 32 -1.53 11.25 -3.13
CA GLY A 32 -1.79 11.55 -4.54
C GLY A 32 -2.34 10.36 -5.35
N ARG A 33 -3.04 9.42 -4.70
CA ARG A 33 -3.64 8.23 -5.33
C ARG A 33 -5.16 8.20 -5.20
N SER A 34 -5.80 7.37 -6.03
CA SER A 34 -7.25 7.16 -5.93
C SER A 34 -7.58 6.24 -4.75
N GLY A 35 -8.73 6.45 -4.10
CA GLY A 35 -9.18 5.58 -3.01
C GLY A 35 -9.40 4.12 -3.44
N SER A 36 -9.78 3.89 -4.71
CA SER A 36 -9.90 2.54 -5.27
C SER A 36 -8.54 1.85 -5.44
N THR A 37 -7.49 2.60 -5.80
CA THR A 37 -6.10 2.12 -5.76
C THR A 37 -5.72 1.67 -4.35
N VAL A 38 -5.97 2.52 -3.35
CA VAL A 38 -5.67 2.20 -1.93
C VAL A 38 -6.41 0.94 -1.49
N ALA A 39 -7.71 0.84 -1.77
CA ALA A 39 -8.51 -0.32 -1.38
C ALA A 39 -8.00 -1.63 -2.02
N ARG A 40 -7.52 -1.59 -3.27
CA ARG A 40 -6.94 -2.77 -3.96
C ARG A 40 -5.72 -3.31 -3.21
N TYR A 41 -4.81 -2.43 -2.81
CA TYR A 41 -3.56 -2.81 -2.14
C TYR A 41 -3.72 -3.11 -0.65
N ILE A 42 -4.67 -2.47 0.04
CA ILE A 42 -4.96 -2.81 1.44
C ILE A 42 -5.66 -4.17 1.55
N LYS A 43 -6.67 -4.42 0.69
CA LYS A 43 -7.37 -5.71 0.67
C LYS A 43 -6.55 -6.81 -0.01
N MET A 44 -5.42 -6.46 -0.63
CA MET A 44 -4.58 -7.36 -1.43
C MET A 44 -5.36 -8.14 -2.52
N LYS A 45 -6.55 -7.66 -2.90
CA LYS A 45 -7.48 -8.33 -3.81
C LYS A 45 -7.12 -7.96 -5.24
N GLY A 46 -6.79 -8.95 -6.07
CA GLY A 46 -6.34 -8.72 -7.44
C GLY A 46 -4.97 -8.04 -7.53
N THR A 47 -4.19 -8.05 -6.45
CA THR A 47 -2.83 -7.52 -6.44
C THR A 47 -1.85 -8.56 -7.03
N PRO A 48 -0.94 -8.17 -7.95
CA PRO A 48 0.01 -9.09 -8.55
C PRO A 48 0.85 -9.85 -7.50
N PRO A 49 1.15 -11.15 -7.72
CA PRO A 49 1.90 -11.97 -6.77
C PRO A 49 3.26 -11.37 -6.37
N ILE A 50 3.94 -10.72 -7.32
CA ILE A 50 5.24 -10.08 -7.10
C ILE A 50 5.17 -8.99 -6.03
N VAL A 51 4.08 -8.22 -6.01
CA VAL A 51 3.88 -7.17 -5.01
C VAL A 51 3.65 -7.77 -3.63
N LYS A 52 2.96 -8.91 -3.54
CA LYS A 52 2.79 -9.62 -2.26
C LYS A 52 4.12 -10.13 -1.72
N HIS A 53 4.98 -10.65 -2.59
CA HIS A 53 6.30 -11.14 -2.20
C HIS A 53 7.20 -10.01 -1.68
N THR A 54 7.38 -8.95 -2.47
CA THR A 54 8.21 -7.80 -2.08
C THR A 54 7.66 -7.08 -0.85
N PHE A 55 6.34 -7.00 -0.68
CA PHE A 55 5.75 -6.42 0.52
C PHE A 55 6.02 -7.27 1.77
N SER A 56 5.93 -8.61 1.67
CA SER A 56 6.28 -9.50 2.78
C SER A 56 7.76 -9.37 3.17
N GLU A 57 8.66 -9.17 2.21
CA GLU A 57 10.07 -8.89 2.49
C GLU A 57 10.26 -7.55 3.23
N VAL A 58 9.66 -6.46 2.72
CA VAL A 58 9.78 -5.12 3.31
C VAL A 58 9.17 -5.05 4.73
N VAL A 59 8.01 -5.68 4.96
CA VAL A 59 7.39 -5.73 6.30
C VAL A 59 8.22 -6.60 7.24
N ARG A 60 8.83 -7.68 6.75
CA ARG A 60 9.69 -8.56 7.56
C ARG A 60 11.01 -7.88 7.93
N GLU A 61 11.59 -7.04 7.07
CA GLU A 61 12.76 -6.22 7.41
C GLU A 61 12.43 -5.10 8.39
N GLY A 62 11.28 -4.43 8.25
CA GLY A 62 10.85 -3.38 9.17
C GLY A 62 10.47 -3.86 10.58
N GLY A 63 10.32 -5.17 10.79
CA GLY A 63 9.99 -5.79 12.08
C GLY A 63 11.18 -6.39 12.83
N LYS A 64 12.39 -6.34 12.27
CA LYS A 64 13.60 -6.88 12.93
C LYS A 64 14.44 -5.74 13.52
N GLY A 65 13.87 -5.06 14.51
CA GLY A 65 14.67 -4.40 15.54
C GLY A 65 15.40 -5.48 16.33
N ARG A 66 16.73 -5.51 16.22
CA ARG A 66 17.60 -6.11 17.22
C ARG A 66 17.63 -5.24 18.46
#